data_AF-A0A7J3W8R7-F1
#
_entry.id   AF-A0A7J3W8R7-F1
#
_cell.length_a   1.000
_cell.length_b   1.000
_cell.length_c   1.000
_cell.angle_alpha   90.00
_cell.angle_beta   90.00
_cell.angle_gamma   90.00
#
_symmetry.space_group_name_H-M   'P 1'
#
loop_
_entity.id
_entity.type
_entity.pdbx_description
1 polymer ?
#
loop_
_entity_poly.entity_id
_entity_poly.type
_entity_poly.pdbx_seq_one_letter_code
_entity_poly.pdbx_strand_id
1 'polypeptide(L)'
;MPSWRVHRAIGRRLGFDEELMRDIDCMLDFPEAFGVRLGHRATHNLIGLLEAYARHGLRGMEYAILHIWLDSYLNGKLGRLLDRILGI
;
A
#
# COMPACT_ATOMS: atom_id res chain seq x y z
N MET A 1 6.36 -6.17 -7.21
CA MET A 1 5.36 -5.34 -6.54
C MET A 1 4.20 -5.18 -7.51
N PRO A 2 2.95 -5.44 -7.09
CA PRO A 2 1.77 -4.99 -7.82
C PRO A 2 1.90 -3.51 -8.20
N SER A 3 1.33 -3.11 -9.34
CA SER A 3 1.32 -1.69 -9.70
C SER A 3 0.41 -0.91 -8.73
N TRP A 4 0.78 0.33 -8.42
CA TRP A 4 -0.06 1.27 -7.64
C TRP A 4 -1.50 1.35 -8.16
N ARG A 5 -1.70 1.06 -9.46
CA ARG A 5 -3.01 1.03 -10.10
C ARG A 5 -3.90 -0.11 -9.56
N VAL A 6 -3.31 -1.25 -9.21
CA VAL A 6 -4.03 -2.37 -8.57
C VAL A 6 -4.49 -1.99 -7.17
N HIS A 7 -3.62 -1.34 -6.38
CA HIS A 7 -3.98 -0.87 -5.03
C HIS A 7 -5.16 0.10 -5.09
N ARG A 8 -5.11 1.09 -5.98
CA ARG A 8 -6.20 2.05 -6.17
C ARG A 8 -7.47 1.43 -6.72
N ALA A 9 -7.38 0.50 -7.66
CA ALA A 9 -8.56 -0.17 -8.20
C ALA A 9 -9.31 -0.97 -7.13
N ILE A 10 -8.59 -1.66 -6.26
CA ILE A 10 -9.18 -2.41 -5.14
C ILE A 10 -9.65 -1.45 -4.06
N GLY A 11 -8.85 -0.44 -3.71
CA GLY A 11 -9.19 0.58 -2.72
C GLY A 11 -10.46 1.34 -3.06
N ARG A 12 -10.63 1.78 -4.32
CA ARG A 12 -11.87 2.43 -4.79
C ARG A 12 -13.09 1.52 -4.63
N ARG A 13 -12.97 0.23 -4.94
CA ARG A 13 -14.06 -0.74 -4.78
C ARG A 13 -14.46 -0.96 -3.32
N LEU A 14 -13.52 -0.79 -2.40
CA LEU A 14 -13.73 -0.86 -0.95
C LEU A 14 -14.13 0.50 -0.32
N GLY A 15 -14.34 1.52 -1.16
CA GLY A 15 -14.79 2.84 -0.74
C GLY A 15 -13.75 3.64 0.04
N PHE A 16 -12.46 3.49 -0.29
CA PHE A 16 -11.42 4.39 0.21
C PHE A 16 -11.33 5.66 -0.64
N ASP A 17 -11.06 6.78 0.03
CA ASP A 17 -10.90 8.08 -0.61
C ASP A 17 -9.57 8.18 -1.38
N GLU A 18 -9.59 8.87 -2.53
CA GLU A 18 -8.42 8.93 -3.42
C GLU A 18 -7.24 9.68 -2.82
N GLU A 19 -7.49 10.70 -2.00
CA GLU A 19 -6.46 11.44 -1.27
C GLU A 19 -5.77 10.55 -0.23
N LEU A 20 -6.55 9.81 0.56
CA LEU A 20 -6.05 8.85 1.55
C LEU A 20 -5.22 7.76 0.89
N MET A 21 -5.74 7.17 -0.20
CA MET A 21 -5.01 6.12 -0.94
C MET A 21 -3.67 6.66 -1.46
N ARG A 22 -3.68 7.85 -2.05
CA ARG A 22 -2.46 8.47 -2.58
C ARG A 22 -1.43 8.77 -1.50
N ASP A 23 -1.84 9.31 -0.36
CA ASP A 23 -0.92 9.61 0.75
C ASP A 23 -0.27 8.33 1.28
N ILE A 24 -1.07 7.28 1.49
CA ILE A 24 -0.58 6.00 2.02
C ILE A 24 0.30 5.26 1.00
N ASP A 25 -0.08 5.24 -0.29
CA ASP A 25 0.75 4.66 -1.36
C ASP A 25 2.14 5.33 -1.35
N CYS A 26 2.20 6.67 -1.31
CA CYS A 26 3.45 7.42 -1.29
C CYS A 26 4.29 7.13 -0.03
N MET A 27 3.65 7.07 1.13
CA MET A 27 4.31 6.81 2.40
C MET A 27 4.92 5.40 2.47
N LEU A 28 4.19 4.38 2.01
CA LEU A 28 4.64 2.98 2.05
C LEU A 28 5.64 2.65 0.92
N ASP A 29 5.55 3.29 -0.25
CA ASP A 29 6.48 2.99 -1.35
C ASP A 29 7.85 3.68 -1.15
N PHE A 30 7.91 4.78 -0.40
CA PHE A 30 9.12 5.55 -0.11
C PHE A 30 9.35 5.74 1.41
N PRO A 31 9.62 4.66 2.16
CA PRO A 31 9.75 4.75 3.61
C PRO A 31 11.05 5.42 4.02
N GLU A 32 10.95 6.68 4.40
CA GLU A 32 12.01 7.44 5.04
C GLU A 32 11.64 7.66 6.50
N ALA A 33 12.42 7.09 7.41
CA ALA A 33 12.37 7.45 8.82
C ALA A 33 13.58 8.34 9.11
N PHE A 34 13.35 9.62 9.43
CA PHE A 34 14.42 10.60 9.69
C PHE A 34 15.45 10.70 8.55
N GLY A 35 15.01 10.57 7.29
CA GLY A 35 15.88 10.59 6.11
C GLY A 35 16.70 9.32 5.90
N VAL A 36 16.45 8.26 6.68
CA VAL A 36 17.10 6.96 6.53
C VAL A 36 16.10 5.95 5.93
N ARG A 37 16.52 5.30 4.84
CA ARG A 37 15.76 4.21 4.23
C ARG A 37 15.76 3.00 5.16
N LEU A 38 14.58 2.53 5.53
CA LEU A 38 14.45 1.36 6.40
C LEU A 38 14.83 0.08 5.63
N GLY A 39 15.87 -0.62 6.10
CA GLY A 39 16.42 -1.82 5.42
C GLY A 39 15.65 -3.12 5.63
N HIS A 40 14.78 -3.19 6.65
CA HIS A 40 14.03 -4.41 6.99
C HIS A 40 12.53 -4.26 6.72
N ARG A 41 11.99 -5.10 5.83
CA ARG A 41 10.60 -5.02 5.33
C ARG A 41 9.55 -5.09 6.45
N ALA A 42 9.75 -5.95 7.46
CA ALA A 42 8.79 -6.09 8.55
C ALA A 42 8.73 -4.84 9.43
N THR A 43 9.87 -4.20 9.69
CA THR A 43 9.96 -2.97 10.49
C THR A 43 9.34 -1.80 9.75
N HIS A 44 9.59 -1.72 8.44
CA HIS A 44 8.94 -0.76 7.55
C HIS A 44 7.42 -0.93 7.57
N ASN A 45 6.89 -2.14 7.35
CA ASN A 45 5.45 -2.37 7.36
C ASN A 45 4.81 -1.97 8.70
N LEU A 46 5.44 -2.31 9.83
CA LEU A 46 4.93 -1.93 11.14
C LEU A 46 4.89 -0.41 11.33
N ILE A 47 5.97 0.29 11.01
CA ILE A 47 6.04 1.76 11.11
C ILE A 47 4.99 2.40 10.19
N GLY A 48 4.89 1.93 8.95
CA GLY A 48 3.90 2.41 7.98
C GLY A 48 2.46 2.22 8.45
N LEU A 49 2.14 1.11 9.13
CA LEU A 49 0.82 0.91 9.73
C LEU A 49 0.52 1.91 10.85
N LEU A 50 1.48 2.14 11.73
CA LEU A 50 1.34 3.10 12.84
C LEU A 50 1.21 4.53 12.33
N GLU A 51 1.98 4.88 11.29
CA GLU A 51 1.93 6.21 10.68
C GLU A 51 0.63 6.44 9.91
N ALA A 52 0.13 5.43 9.17
CA ALA A 52 -1.18 5.49 8.53
C ALA A 52 -2.30 5.72 9.55
N TYR A 53 -2.22 5.03 10.69
CA TYR A 53 -3.17 5.23 11.78
C TYR A 53 -3.07 6.63 12.39
N ALA A 54 -1.86 7.14 12.59
CA ALA A 54 -1.66 8.48 13.14
C ALA A 54 -2.21 9.59 12.22
N ARG A 55 -2.09 9.42 10.90
CA ARG A 55 -2.52 10.42 9.90
C ARG A 55 -4.01 10.36 9.57
N HIS A 56 -4.54 9.16 9.37
CA HIS A 56 -5.89 8.93 8.80
C HIS A 56 -6.79 8.06 9.69
N GLY A 57 -6.34 7.75 10.91
CA GLY A 57 -7.08 6.89 11.84
C GLY A 57 -7.22 5.46 11.31
N LEU A 58 -8.31 4.81 11.71
CA LEU A 58 -8.56 3.41 11.38
C LEU A 58 -8.63 3.15 9.87
N ARG A 59 -9.25 4.07 9.12
CA ARG A 59 -9.36 3.96 7.64
C ARG A 59 -7.99 3.95 6.97
N GLY A 60 -7.04 4.75 7.46
CA GLY A 60 -5.68 4.71 6.95
C GLY A 60 -5.00 3.38 7.23
N MET A 61 -5.12 2.90 8.47
CA MET A 61 -4.56 1.61 8.85
C MET A 61 -5.13 0.47 8.01
N GLU A 62 -6.45 0.44 7.76
CA GLU A 62 -7.11 -0.55 6.90
C GLU A 62 -6.54 -0.55 5.48
N TYR A 63 -6.38 0.62 4.87
CA TYR A 63 -5.81 0.73 3.53
C TYR A 63 -4.32 0.35 3.50
N ALA A 64 -3.55 0.72 4.52
CA ALA A 64 -2.15 0.32 4.64
C ALA A 64 -1.99 -1.20 4.79
N ILE A 65 -2.87 -1.87 5.55
CA ILE A 65 -2.92 -3.34 5.61
C ILE A 65 -3.22 -3.93 4.24
N LEU A 66 -4.21 -3.37 3.53
CA LEU A 66 -4.55 -3.80 2.17
C LEU A 66 -3.34 -3.68 1.23
N HIS A 67 -2.64 -2.54 1.25
CA HIS A 67 -1.45 -2.29 0.44
C HIS A 67 -0.37 -3.34 0.71
N ILE A 68 -0.02 -3.55 1.99
CA ILE A 68 0.99 -4.53 2.41
C ILE A 68 0.59 -5.96 2.02
N TRP A 69 -0.70 -6.29 2.14
CA TRP A 69 -1.23 -7.60 1.76
C TRP A 69 -1.15 -7.82 0.24
N LEU A 70 -1.56 -6.83 -0.56
CA LEU A 70 -1.43 -6.87 -2.02
C LEU A 70 0.03 -7.01 -2.43
N ASP A 71 0.93 -6.26 -1.80
CA ASP A 71 2.38 -6.36 -2.02
C ASP A 71 2.95 -7.74 -1.68
N SER A 72 2.34 -8.46 -0.74
CA SER A 72 2.78 -9.79 -0.34
C SER A 72 2.21 -10.88 -1.24
N TYR A 73 0.94 -10.79 -1.61
CA TYR A 73 0.21 -11.80 -2.39
C TYR A 73 0.34 -11.65 -3.90
N LEU A 74 0.54 -10.44 -4.40
CA LEU A 74 0.61 -10.17 -5.84
C LEU A 74 2.03 -10.12 -6.39
N ASN A 75 3.03 -10.52 -5.59
CA ASN A 75 4.38 -10.65 -6.09
C ASN A 75 4.56 -11.83 -7.06
N GLY A 76 5.34 -11.64 -8.11
CA GLY A 76 5.69 -12.69 -9.08
C GLY A 76 4.66 -12.93 -10.18
N LYS A 77 4.24 -14.18 -10.38
CA LYS A 77 3.37 -14.59 -11.50
C LYS A 77 1.93 -14.09 -11.38
N LEU A 78 1.41 -13.93 -10.15
CA LEU A 78 0.02 -13.54 -9.90
C LEU A 78 -0.25 -12.06 -10.20
N GLY A 79 0.68 -11.15 -9.86
CA GLY A 79 0.57 -9.73 -10.18
C GLY A 79 0.48 -9.47 -11.68
N ARG A 80 1.33 -10.14 -12.47
CA ARG A 80 1.30 -10.05 -13.94
C ARG A 80 0.00 -10.55 -14.57
N LEU A 81 -0.65 -11.52 -13.92
CA LEU A 81 -1.95 -12.04 -14.37
C LEU A 81 -3.06 -11.02 -14.10
N LEU A 82 -3.05 -10.38 -12.93
CA LEU A 82 -4.04 -9.37 -12.57
C LEU A 82 -3.88 -8.07 -13.38
N ASP A 83 -2.65 -7.62 -13.67
CA ASP A 83 -2.42 -6.50 -14.58
C ASP A 83 -3.11 -6.76 -15.94
N ARG A 84 -2.96 -7.99 -16.48
CA ARG A 84 -3.64 -8.41 -17.72
C ARG A 84 -5.16 -8.47 -17.61
N ILE A 85 -5.71 -9.01 -16.51
CA ILE A 85 -7.17 -9.16 -16.34
C ILE A 85 -7.85 -7.81 -16.12
N LEU A 86 -7.19 -6.92 -15.38
CA LEU A 86 -7.72 -5.59 -15.08
C LEU A 86 -7.47 -4.60 -16.23
N GLY A 87 -6.73 -4.99 -17.27
CA GLY A 87 -6.44 -4.17 -18.44
C GLY A 87 -5.56 -2.96 -18.13
N ILE A 88 -4.64 -3.11 -17.17
CA ILE A 88 -3.83 -2.01 -16.63
C ILE A 88 -2.33 -2.19 -16.90
#